data_AF-H1VAG9-F1
#
_entry.id   AF-H1VAG9-F1
#
_cell.length_a   1.000
_cell.length_b   1.000
_cell.length_c   1.000
_cell.angle_alpha   90.00
_cell.angle_beta   90.00
_cell.angle_gamma   90.00
#
_symmetry.space_group_name_H-M   'P 1'
#
loop_
_entity.id
_entity.type
_entity.pdbx_description
1 polymer ?
#
loop_
_entity_poly.entity_id
_entity_poly.type
_entity_poly.pdbx_seq_one_letter_code
_entity_poly.pdbx_strand_id
1 'polypeptide(L)'
;MSESGFLYLRPVLFGAGPQLMLRPPEHIVFAVYVAPMASLYHGTSAVDALVLDDFDRAAPRGVGAGKLGGNYAPVWPYSTKAAEAGFPVTLHLYSATRSSVEEFSTSGFVGILTADGRREDIGWKVHREKVPFAGLDRFSRVFADQIQESAK
;
A
#
# COMPACT_ATOMS: atom_id res chain seq x y z
N MET A 1 17.81 -18.73 -14.45
CA MET A 1 17.08 -17.45 -14.56
C MET A 1 15.66 -17.73 -14.12
N SER A 2 15.10 -16.98 -13.17
CA SER A 2 13.68 -17.17 -12.80
C SER A 2 12.81 -16.86 -14.03
N GLU A 3 12.00 -17.80 -14.47
CA GLU A 3 11.22 -17.73 -15.73
C GLU A 3 10.02 -16.76 -15.70
N SER A 4 9.77 -16.07 -14.58
CA SER A 4 8.65 -15.14 -14.45
C SER A 4 9.13 -13.69 -14.55
N GLY A 5 8.58 -12.96 -15.52
CA GLY A 5 8.71 -11.51 -15.68
C GLY A 5 7.34 -10.92 -15.99
N PHE A 6 7.20 -9.61 -15.78
CA PHE A 6 5.94 -8.91 -16.07
C PHE A 6 6.21 -7.59 -16.78
N LEU A 7 5.23 -7.14 -17.55
CA LEU A 7 5.27 -5.85 -18.22
C LEU A 7 4.56 -4.81 -17.35
N TYR A 8 5.31 -3.87 -16.79
CA TYR A 8 4.71 -2.79 -16.00
C TYR A 8 4.18 -1.70 -16.93
N LEU A 9 2.86 -1.54 -16.92
CA LEU A 9 2.18 -0.44 -17.61
C LEU A 9 1.89 0.66 -16.59
N ARG A 10 2.29 1.89 -16.91
CA ARG A 10 2.07 3.07 -16.08
C ARG A 10 1.31 4.14 -16.86
N PRO A 11 -0.03 4.06 -16.89
CA PRO A 11 -0.87 5.15 -17.40
C PRO A 11 -0.74 6.38 -16.50
N VAL A 12 -0.59 7.55 -17.11
CA VAL A 12 -0.55 8.85 -16.44
C VAL A 12 -1.44 9.83 -17.20
N LEU A 13 -2.19 10.63 -16.45
CA LEU A 13 -3.04 11.70 -16.96
C LEU A 13 -2.66 13.00 -16.25
N PHE A 14 -2.30 14.04 -17.01
CA PHE A 14 -1.94 15.34 -16.42
C PHE A 14 -2.33 16.51 -17.33
N GLY A 15 -2.62 17.66 -16.72
CA GLY A 15 -2.88 18.90 -17.45
C GLY A 15 -1.57 19.44 -18.05
N ALA A 16 -1.58 19.78 -19.34
CA ALA A 16 -0.40 20.20 -20.10
C ALA A 16 -0.71 21.42 -20.97
N GLY A 17 -1.13 22.51 -20.34
CA GLY A 17 -1.40 23.77 -21.03
C GLY A 17 -0.83 24.97 -20.27
N PRO A 18 -0.83 26.17 -20.89
CA PRO A 18 -0.21 27.37 -20.33
C PRO A 18 -1.05 28.05 -19.23
N GLN A 19 -2.13 27.40 -18.75
CA GLN A 19 -3.04 27.98 -17.77
C GLN A 19 -2.36 28.11 -16.39
N LEU A 20 -2.32 29.34 -15.86
CA LEU A 20 -1.82 29.63 -14.51
C LEU A 20 -2.92 29.64 -13.43
N MET A 21 -4.17 29.84 -13.84
CA MET A 21 -5.31 29.93 -12.93
C MET A 21 -5.75 28.54 -12.44
N LEU A 22 -6.18 28.46 -11.19
CA LEU A 22 -6.71 27.24 -10.59
C LEU A 22 -8.12 26.92 -11.14
N ARG A 23 -8.16 26.31 -12.32
CA ARG A 23 -9.37 25.78 -12.97
C ARG A 23 -9.04 24.45 -13.65
N PRO A 24 -10.05 23.63 -14.00
CA PRO A 24 -9.80 22.40 -14.76
C PRO A 24 -8.98 22.68 -16.05
N PRO A 25 -7.99 21.84 -16.38
CA PRO A 25 -7.14 22.06 -17.54
C PRO A 25 -7.93 21.88 -18.84
N GLU A 26 -7.71 22.78 -19.81
CA GLU A 26 -8.30 22.68 -21.16
C GLU A 26 -7.51 21.70 -22.05
N HIS A 27 -6.23 21.49 -21.74
CA HIS A 27 -5.36 20.53 -22.41
C HIS A 27 -4.90 19.46 -21.43
N ILE A 28 -5.18 18.21 -21.76
CA ILE A 28 -4.80 17.05 -20.95
C ILE A 28 -3.98 16.12 -21.82
N VAL A 29 -2.86 15.64 -21.28
CA VAL A 29 -2.04 14.59 -21.88
C VAL A 29 -2.32 13.29 -21.15
N PHE A 30 -2.67 12.27 -21.93
CA PHE A 30 -2.68 10.88 -21.51
C PHE A 30 -1.47 10.17 -22.11
N ALA A 31 -0.64 9.58 -21.27
CA ALA A 31 0.54 8.84 -21.69
C ALA A 31 0.61 7.49 -20.96
N VAL A 32 1.16 6.48 -21.63
CA VAL A 32 1.40 5.16 -21.03
C VAL A 32 2.89 4.86 -21.14
N TYR A 33 3.56 4.82 -19.99
CA TYR A 33 4.94 4.34 -19.91
C TYR A 33 4.92 2.82 -19.76
N VAL A 34 5.88 2.16 -20.42
CA VAL A 34 5.96 0.71 -20.46
C VAL A 34 7.38 0.31 -20.08
N ALA A 35 7.51 -0.58 -19.10
CA ALA A 35 8.81 -1.09 -18.66
C ALA A 35 8.75 -2.61 -18.46
N PRO A 36 9.61 -3.39 -19.13
CA PRO A 36 9.78 -4.80 -18.80
C PRO A 36 10.45 -4.90 -17.42
N MET A 37 9.89 -5.72 -16.53
CA MET A 37 10.40 -5.90 -15.18
C MET A 37 10.70 -7.38 -14.95
N ALA A 38 11.85 -7.64 -14.34
CA ALA A 38 12.12 -8.95 -13.72
C ALA A 38 11.15 -9.16 -12.55
N SER A 39 10.94 -10.43 -12.15
CA SER A 39 10.11 -10.74 -10.99
C SER A 39 10.50 -9.88 -9.77
N LEU A 40 9.54 -9.12 -9.26
CA LEU A 40 9.67 -8.25 -8.08
C LEU A 40 9.65 -9.03 -6.75
N TYR A 41 9.63 -10.36 -6.79
CA TYR A 41 9.54 -11.15 -5.56
C TYR A 41 10.84 -11.03 -4.74
N HIS A 42 10.84 -10.10 -3.78
CA HIS A 42 11.87 -9.92 -2.75
C HIS A 42 11.85 -11.06 -1.70
N GLY A 43 11.42 -12.27 -2.08
CA GLY A 43 11.08 -13.35 -1.16
C GLY A 43 9.73 -13.15 -0.46
N THR A 44 9.27 -14.19 0.23
CA THR A 44 8.03 -14.20 1.05
C THR A 44 8.31 -13.89 2.51
N SER A 45 9.49 -13.35 2.81
CA SER A 45 9.93 -13.05 4.17
C SER A 45 9.16 -11.87 4.74
N ALA A 46 8.70 -12.01 5.98
CA ALA A 46 8.10 -10.90 6.70
C ALA A 46 9.13 -9.78 6.90
N VAL A 47 8.64 -8.55 6.89
CA VAL A 47 9.45 -7.36 7.10
C VAL A 47 8.83 -6.51 8.20
N ASP A 48 9.67 -5.82 8.96
CA ASP A 48 9.22 -4.89 9.98
C ASP A 48 8.76 -3.57 9.34
N ALA A 49 7.74 -2.95 9.94
CA ALA A 49 7.18 -1.68 9.49
C ALA A 49 7.41 -0.60 10.54
N LEU A 50 7.86 0.58 10.11
CA LEU A 50 7.91 1.76 10.99
C LEU A 50 6.53 2.41 11.06
N VAL A 51 5.97 2.54 12.26
CA VAL A 51 4.69 3.24 12.47
C VAL A 51 4.92 4.75 12.39
N LEU A 52 4.13 5.42 11.57
CA LEU A 52 4.15 6.88 11.43
C LEU A 52 2.94 7.46 12.15
N ASP A 53 3.12 7.88 13.40
CA ASP A 53 2.10 8.47 14.27
C ASP A 53 2.13 10.02 14.30
N ASP A 54 3.20 10.61 13.77
CA ASP A 54 3.43 12.04 13.63
C ASP A 54 3.12 12.57 12.22
N PHE A 55 2.73 11.70 11.29
CA PHE A 55 2.50 12.03 9.88
C PHE A 55 1.18 11.48 9.35
N ASP A 56 0.32 12.39 8.88
CA ASP A 56 -0.91 12.05 8.19
C ASP A 56 -0.65 11.96 6.68
N ARG A 57 -0.76 10.77 6.11
CA ARG A 57 -0.56 10.55 4.67
C ARG A 57 -1.64 11.23 3.82
N ALA A 58 -2.88 11.13 4.26
CA ALA A 58 -4.02 11.69 3.55
C ALA A 58 -5.03 12.24 4.55
N ALA A 59 -5.51 13.46 4.32
CA ALA A 59 -6.55 14.02 5.16
C ALA A 59 -7.83 13.15 5.12
N PRO A 60 -8.61 13.06 6.21
CA PRO A 60 -9.80 12.19 6.28
C PRO A 60 -10.87 12.42 5.20
N ARG A 61 -10.91 13.64 4.66
CA ARG A 61 -11.79 14.05 3.55
C ARG A 61 -11.00 14.59 2.36
N GLY A 62 -9.72 14.22 2.29
CA GLY A 62 -8.81 14.62 1.22
C GLY A 62 -8.95 13.70 0.01
N VAL A 63 -7.84 13.61 -0.74
CA VAL A 63 -7.79 12.91 -2.02
C VAL A 63 -7.03 11.57 -1.94
N GLY A 64 -6.88 11.01 -0.74
CA GLY A 64 -6.13 9.76 -0.49
C GLY A 64 -6.69 8.55 -1.24
N ALA A 65 -8.00 8.52 -1.50
CA ALA A 65 -8.64 7.48 -2.29
C ALA A 65 -8.25 7.51 -3.78
N GLY A 66 -7.73 8.64 -4.28
CA GLY A 66 -7.26 8.79 -5.65
C GLY A 66 -5.78 8.46 -5.81
N LYS A 67 -5.39 7.90 -6.96
CA LYS A 67 -3.97 7.65 -7.28
C LYS A 67 -3.31 8.92 -7.83
N LEU A 68 -3.16 9.92 -6.99
CA LEU A 68 -2.65 11.25 -7.34
C LEU A 68 -1.20 11.42 -6.91
N GLY A 69 -0.37 12.04 -7.75
CA GLY A 69 1.05 12.28 -7.45
C GLY A 69 1.27 13.05 -6.13
N GLY A 70 0.35 13.95 -5.79
CA GLY A 70 0.37 14.71 -4.53
C GLY A 70 0.29 13.85 -3.27
N ASN A 71 -0.22 12.60 -3.35
CA ASN A 71 -0.26 11.68 -2.21
C ASN A 71 1.07 10.96 -1.97
N TYR A 72 1.99 10.97 -2.94
CA TYR A 72 3.26 10.24 -2.88
C TYR A 72 4.43 11.14 -2.46
N ALA A 73 4.51 12.35 -3.01
CA ALA A 73 5.66 13.23 -2.78
C ALA A 73 5.93 13.55 -1.30
N PRO A 74 4.91 13.83 -0.46
CA PRO A 74 5.13 14.15 0.96
C PRO A 74 5.63 12.98 1.81
N VAL A 75 5.48 11.75 1.33
CA VAL A 75 5.83 10.52 2.08
C VAL A 75 7.35 10.27 2.06
N TRP A 76 8.06 10.76 1.04
CA TRP A 76 9.48 10.46 0.81
C TRP A 76 10.40 10.68 2.02
N PRO A 77 10.36 11.83 2.73
CA PRO A 77 11.22 12.05 3.89
C PRO A 77 11.02 11.01 5.00
N TYR A 78 9.80 10.53 5.19
CA TYR A 78 9.46 9.53 6.21
C TYR A 78 9.91 8.13 5.77
N SER A 79 9.70 7.77 4.50
CA SER A 79 10.21 6.50 3.96
C SER A 79 11.74 6.44 3.99
N THR A 80 12.44 7.54 3.70
CA THR A 80 13.90 7.60 3.80
C THR A 80 14.37 7.38 5.24
N LYS A 81 13.78 8.09 6.21
CA LYS A 81 14.09 7.89 7.63
C LYS A 81 13.80 6.46 8.12
N ALA A 82 12.69 5.88 7.66
CA ALA A 82 12.35 4.50 7.97
C ALA A 82 13.41 3.52 7.45
N ALA A 83 13.83 3.68 6.19
CA ALA A 83 14.88 2.86 5.59
C ALA A 83 16.23 3.02 6.32
N GLU A 84 16.61 4.25 6.69
CA GLU A 84 17.81 4.53 7.50
C GLU A 84 17.76 3.88 8.89
N ALA A 85 16.57 3.77 9.47
CA ALA A 85 16.32 3.07 10.73
C ALA A 85 16.16 1.55 10.59
N GLY A 86 16.33 0.99 9.38
CA GLY A 86 16.27 -0.45 9.12
C GLY A 86 14.85 -1.00 8.83
N PHE A 87 13.86 -0.12 8.67
CA PHE A 87 12.49 -0.52 8.34
C PHE A 87 12.21 -0.34 6.84
N PRO A 88 12.03 -1.42 6.06
CA PRO A 88 11.81 -1.34 4.62
C PRO A 88 10.42 -0.82 4.24
N VAL A 89 9.46 -0.80 5.18
CA VAL A 89 8.08 -0.31 4.94
C VAL A 89 7.61 0.58 6.09
N THR A 90 6.63 1.44 5.80
CA THR A 90 6.00 2.34 6.78
C THR A 90 4.54 1.96 6.98
N LEU A 91 4.07 1.99 8.22
CA LEU A 91 2.65 1.82 8.56
C LEU A 91 2.02 3.20 8.81
N HIS A 92 1.06 3.57 7.97
CA HIS A 92 0.25 4.77 8.13
C HIS A 92 -1.00 4.49 8.97
N LEU A 93 -1.33 5.45 9.84
CA LEU A 93 -2.52 5.40 10.68
C LEU A 93 -3.61 6.32 10.15
N TYR A 94 -4.86 5.90 10.34
CA TYR A 94 -6.03 6.66 9.89
C TYR A 94 -6.01 8.07 10.46
N SER A 95 -5.86 9.08 9.60
CA SER A 95 -5.50 10.45 10.02
C SER A 95 -6.52 11.16 10.91
N ALA A 96 -7.79 10.72 10.94
CA ALA A 96 -8.80 11.38 11.79
C ALA A 96 -8.67 10.98 13.26
N THR A 97 -8.21 9.77 13.54
CA THR A 97 -8.17 9.21 14.90
C THR A 97 -6.78 8.75 15.32
N ARG A 98 -5.87 8.55 14.37
CA ARG A 98 -4.52 7.99 14.54
C ARG A 98 -4.51 6.72 15.40
N SER A 99 -5.59 5.95 15.33
CA SER A 99 -5.84 4.81 16.21
C SER A 99 -6.13 3.53 15.46
N SER A 100 -6.13 3.55 14.12
CA SER A 100 -6.41 2.39 13.28
C SER A 100 -5.43 2.30 12.13
N VAL A 101 -5.12 1.08 11.70
CA VAL A 101 -4.32 0.79 10.51
C VAL A 101 -5.02 1.36 9.27
N GLU A 102 -4.27 2.08 8.44
CA GLU A 102 -4.74 2.59 7.16
C GLU A 102 -4.07 1.86 6.00
N GLU A 103 -2.74 1.97 5.88
CA GLU A 103 -2.00 1.33 4.79
C GLU A 103 -0.52 1.08 5.11
N PHE A 104 0.07 0.11 4.43
CA PHE A 104 1.50 -0.20 4.48
C PHE A 104 2.20 0.39 3.26
N SER A 105 2.87 1.52 3.43
CA SER A 105 3.57 2.31 2.39
C SER A 105 2.68 2.74 1.22
N THR A 106 2.42 1.83 0.27
CA THR A 106 1.57 2.06 -0.91
C THR A 106 0.61 0.88 -1.15
N SER A 107 0.45 0.03 -0.14
CA SER A 107 -0.27 -1.24 -0.20
C SER A 107 -1.39 -1.25 0.84
N GLY A 108 -2.52 -1.84 0.46
CA GLY A 108 -3.59 -2.12 1.42
C GLY A 108 -3.15 -3.13 2.47
N PHE A 109 -3.97 -3.28 3.49
CA PHE A 109 -3.73 -4.20 4.60
C PHE A 109 -4.74 -5.36 4.58
N VAL A 110 -4.22 -6.58 4.78
CA VAL A 110 -5.00 -7.78 5.10
C VAL A 110 -4.30 -8.48 6.25
N GLY A 111 -5.04 -8.77 7.32
CA GLY A 111 -4.56 -9.52 8.48
C GLY A 111 -5.37 -10.79 8.70
N ILE A 112 -4.76 -11.76 9.36
CA ILE A 112 -5.45 -12.97 9.86
C ILE A 112 -5.57 -12.82 11.37
N LEU A 113 -6.80 -12.77 11.87
CA LEU A 113 -7.07 -12.83 13.31
C LEU A 113 -7.13 -14.31 13.72
N THR A 114 -6.30 -14.71 14.67
CA THR A 114 -6.34 -16.06 15.26
C THR A 114 -6.73 -15.91 16.73
N ALA A 115 -7.62 -16.77 17.23
CA ALA A 115 -8.07 -16.71 18.62
C ALA A 115 -6.93 -17.02 19.62
N ASP A 116 -5.88 -17.69 19.16
CA ASP A 116 -4.83 -18.31 19.98
C ASP A 116 -3.49 -18.51 19.21
N GLY A 117 -3.28 -17.86 18.07
CA GLY A 117 -2.08 -18.05 17.23
C GLY A 117 -2.10 -19.31 16.37
N ARG A 118 -3.19 -20.10 16.39
CA ARG A 118 -3.34 -21.31 15.58
C ARG A 118 -4.35 -21.10 14.45
N ARG A 119 -4.01 -21.67 13.29
CA ARG A 119 -4.85 -21.68 12.10
C ARG A 119 -5.85 -22.82 12.27
N GLU A 120 -7.01 -22.55 12.86
CA GLU A 120 -8.10 -23.52 12.83
C GLU A 120 -8.81 -23.44 11.47
N ASP A 121 -9.11 -24.60 10.88
CA ASP A 121 -9.86 -24.75 9.62
C ASP A 121 -11.33 -24.33 9.84
N ILE A 122 -11.54 -23.03 10.00
CA ILE A 122 -12.86 -22.41 10.05
C ILE A 122 -13.07 -21.66 8.74
N GLY A 123 -14.20 -21.90 8.07
CA GLY A 123 -14.53 -21.26 6.79
C GLY A 123 -14.24 -19.75 6.83
N TRP A 124 -13.47 -19.26 5.88
CA TRP A 124 -12.99 -17.88 5.85
C TRP A 124 -14.17 -16.89 5.87
N LYS A 125 -14.23 -16.03 6.89
CA LYS A 125 -15.10 -14.86 6.91
C LYS A 125 -14.25 -13.62 6.65
N VAL A 126 -14.58 -12.88 5.60
CA VAL A 126 -13.90 -11.62 5.27
C VAL A 126 -14.58 -10.48 6.01
N HIS A 127 -13.89 -9.90 6.97
CA HIS A 127 -14.32 -8.69 7.66
C HIS A 127 -13.71 -7.46 6.98
N ARG A 128 -14.54 -6.43 6.74
CA ARG A 128 -14.11 -5.13 6.21
C ARG A 128 -14.35 -4.07 7.26
N GLU A 129 -13.48 -4.06 8.26
CA GLU A 129 -13.56 -3.12 9.39
C GLU A 129 -12.23 -2.44 9.64
N LYS A 130 -12.26 -1.31 10.35
CA LYS A 130 -11.04 -0.62 10.78
C LYS A 130 -10.39 -1.45 11.88
N VAL A 131 -9.12 -1.78 11.69
CA VAL A 131 -8.35 -2.52 12.69
C VAL A 131 -7.67 -1.52 13.63
N PRO A 132 -8.00 -1.50 14.93
CA PRO A 132 -7.33 -0.64 15.90
C PRO A 132 -5.83 -0.96 15.94
N PHE A 133 -5.01 0.08 15.97
CA PHE A 133 -3.57 -0.08 16.16
C PHE A 133 -3.21 -0.39 17.63
N ALA A 134 -3.98 0.17 18.57
CA ALA A 134 -3.85 -0.13 19.98
C ALA A 134 -4.20 -1.61 20.23
N GLY A 135 -3.18 -2.43 20.49
CA GLY A 135 -3.31 -3.88 20.70
C GLY A 135 -2.64 -4.75 19.64
N LEU A 136 -2.04 -4.17 18.59
CA LEU A 136 -1.21 -4.90 17.62
C LEU A 136 0.23 -4.95 18.15
N ASP A 137 0.57 -6.00 18.88
CA ASP A 137 1.90 -6.23 19.47
C ASP A 137 2.90 -6.85 18.47
N ARG A 138 2.44 -7.68 17.52
CA ARG A 138 3.25 -8.24 16.43
C ARG A 138 2.44 -8.54 15.16
N PHE A 139 2.94 -8.12 14.00
CA PHE A 139 2.61 -8.69 12.70
C PHE A 139 3.75 -9.59 12.26
N SER A 140 3.62 -10.91 12.40
CA SER A 140 4.73 -11.80 12.04
C SER A 140 4.62 -12.44 10.66
N ARG A 141 3.43 -12.65 10.07
CA ARG A 141 3.31 -13.31 8.74
C ARG A 141 1.99 -12.98 8.02
N VAL A 142 2.08 -12.58 6.74
CA VAL A 142 0.97 -12.57 5.77
C VAL A 142 1.34 -13.55 4.66
N PHE A 143 0.59 -14.64 4.52
CA PHE A 143 0.69 -15.53 3.37
C PHE A 143 -0.63 -15.47 2.59
N ALA A 144 -0.53 -15.14 1.30
CA ALA A 144 -1.55 -15.51 0.33
C ALA A 144 -1.00 -16.73 -0.41
N ASP A 145 -1.51 -17.92 -0.09
CA ASP A 145 -1.39 -19.11 -0.95
C ASP A 145 -2.68 -19.91 -0.85
N GLN A 146 -3.46 -19.88 -1.94
CA GLN A 146 -3.77 -21.06 -2.78
C GLN A 146 -4.73 -20.64 -3.91
N ILE A 147 -4.30 -20.75 -5.16
CA ILE A 147 -5.20 -21.16 -6.25
C ILE A 147 -4.78 -22.60 -6.60
N GLN A 148 -5.44 -23.58 -5.99
CA GLN A 148 -5.57 -24.88 -6.65
C GLN A 148 -6.69 -24.74 -7.66
N GLU A 149 -6.34 -24.47 -8.92
CA GLU A 149 -7.25 -24.79 -10.00
C GLU A 149 -7.33 -26.32 -10.10
N SER A 150 -8.47 -26.83 -9.67
CA SER A 150 -8.93 -28.17 -9.97
C SER A 150 -9.28 -28.20 -11.46
N ALA A 151 -8.35 -28.66 -12.30
CA ALA A 151 -8.66 -29.12 -13.64
C ALA A 151 -8.61 -30.65 -13.64
N LYS A 152 -9.77 -31.25 -13.97
CA LYS A 152 -9.94 -32.67 -14.26
C LYS A 152 -9.04 -33.15 -15.39
#